data_AF-F4CJ72-F1
#
_entry.id   AF-F4CJ72-F1
#
_cell.length_a   1.000
_cell.length_b   1.000
_cell.length_c   1.000
_cell.angle_alpha   90.00
_cell.angle_beta   90.00
_cell.angle_gamma   90.00
#
_symmetry.space_group_name_H-M   'P 1'
#
loop_
_entity.id
_entity.type
_entity.pdbx_description
1 polymer ?
#
loop_
_entity_poly.entity_id
_entity_poly.type
_entity_poly.pdbx_seq_one_letter_code
_entity_poly.pdbx_strand_id
1 'polypeptide(L)'
;MVGIVLVCACLLLGWFAVRRVRLMRGGGVDLCLRRRPASFVGADDVAGWHFGVGRYHGDEFAWHRLTSVRFGPTLRMDRTDLRIVDRRAPGAVETYAIPHASAVLRLRTHGEDLELAMSPGVLTGFLSWLEAAPPGRTTGYRQAS
;
A
#
# COMPACT_ATOMS: atom_id res chain seq x y z
N MET A 1 -12.29 -2.97 -40.62
CA MET A 1 -12.77 -2.99 -39.22
C MET A 1 -11.89 -3.84 -38.30
N VAL A 2 -11.71 -5.14 -38.58
CA VAL A 2 -10.92 -6.05 -37.71
C VAL A 2 -9.48 -5.58 -37.45
N GLY A 3 -8.78 -5.08 -38.48
CA GLY A 3 -7.41 -4.56 -38.31
C GLY A 3 -7.31 -3.32 -37.42
N ILE A 4 -8.30 -2.42 -37.47
CA ILE A 4 -8.33 -1.22 -36.61
C ILE A 4 -8.59 -1.63 -35.16
N VAL A 5 -9.50 -2.59 -34.94
CA VAL A 5 -9.78 -3.12 -33.59
C VAL A 5 -8.54 -3.79 -33.00
N LEU A 6 -7.81 -4.59 -33.78
CA LEU A 6 -6.56 -5.22 -33.36
C LEU A 6 -5.49 -4.19 -33.00
N VAL A 7 -5.30 -3.16 -33.84
CA VAL A 7 -4.33 -2.09 -33.56
C VAL A 7 -4.72 -1.31 -32.29
N CYS A 8 -5.99 -0.95 -32.13
CA CYS A 8 -6.48 -0.29 -30.91
C CYS A 8 -6.29 -1.17 -29.67
N ALA A 9 -6.56 -2.47 -29.76
CA ALA A 9 -6.35 -3.41 -28.66
C ALA A 9 -4.86 -3.53 -28.29
N CYS A 10 -3.97 -3.64 -29.28
CA CYS A 10 -2.52 -3.66 -29.06
C CYS A 10 -2.01 -2.37 -28.43
N LEU A 11 -2.49 -1.20 -28.87
CA LEU A 11 -2.12 0.09 -28.30
C LEU A 11 -2.59 0.23 -26.85
N LEU A 12 -3.82 -0.19 -26.54
CA LEU A 12 -4.36 -0.20 -25.18
C LEU A 12 -3.57 -1.13 -24.26
N LEU A 13 -3.26 -2.35 -24.72
CA LEU A 13 -2.45 -3.31 -23.97
C LEU A 13 -1.03 -2.78 -23.73
N GLY A 14 -0.41 -2.20 -24.76
CA GLY A 14 0.92 -1.59 -24.66
C GLY A 14 0.94 -0.42 -23.69
N TRP A 15 -0.05 0.48 -23.75
CA TRP A 15 -0.19 1.58 -22.81
C TRP A 15 -0.41 1.08 -21.36
N PHE A 16 -1.25 0.06 -21.17
CA PHE A 16 -1.49 -0.53 -19.86
C PHE A 16 -0.23 -1.20 -19.31
N ALA A 17 0.53 -1.91 -20.15
CA ALA A 17 1.80 -2.52 -19.79
C ALA A 17 2.85 -1.45 -19.44
N VAL A 18 3.00 -0.39 -20.23
CA VAL A 18 3.91 0.73 -19.92
C VAL A 18 3.51 1.40 -18.61
N ARG A 19 2.21 1.61 -18.37
CA ARG A 19 1.70 2.15 -17.10
C ARG A 19 2.07 1.24 -15.93
N ARG A 20 1.82 -0.07 -16.06
CA ARG A 20 2.14 -1.08 -15.04
C ARG A 20 3.65 -1.12 -14.77
N VAL A 21 4.46 -1.12 -15.83
CA VAL A 21 5.92 -1.14 -15.74
C VAL A 21 6.45 0.17 -15.16
N ARG A 22 5.89 1.34 -15.46
CA ARG A 22 6.27 2.60 -14.80
C ARG A 22 5.93 2.59 -13.31
N LEU A 23 4.80 1.99 -12.92
CA LEU A 23 4.42 1.83 -11.52
C LEU A 23 5.37 0.86 -10.79
N MET A 24 5.78 -0.23 -11.45
CA MET A 24 6.70 -1.22 -10.87
C MET A 24 8.16 -0.76 -10.85
N ARG A 25 8.63 -0.04 -11.89
CA ARG A 25 10.02 0.44 -12.00
C ARG A 25 10.44 1.44 -10.92
N GLY A 26 9.48 1.99 -10.18
CA GLY A 26 9.75 2.88 -9.05
C GLY A 26 9.85 2.18 -7.69
N GLY A 27 9.99 0.85 -7.62
CA GLY A 27 10.02 0.10 -6.36
C GLY A 27 8.64 -0.20 -5.77
N GLY A 28 7.65 -0.43 -6.65
CA GLY A 28 6.30 -0.78 -6.25
C GLY A 28 6.23 -2.18 -5.63
N VAL A 29 5.61 -2.30 -4.45
CA VAL A 29 5.39 -3.57 -3.73
C VAL A 29 3.91 -3.92 -3.73
N ASP A 30 3.57 -5.17 -4.03
CA ASP A 30 2.17 -5.63 -4.00
C ASP A 30 1.73 -5.87 -2.54
N LEU A 31 0.61 -5.26 -2.15
CA LEU A 31 -0.03 -5.46 -0.85
C LEU A 31 -1.52 -5.18 -0.88
N CYS A 32 -2.23 -5.84 0.04
CA CYS A 32 -3.66 -5.64 0.21
C CYS A 32 -3.94 -4.71 1.37
N LEU A 33 -4.91 -3.82 1.18
CA LEU A 33 -5.34 -2.85 2.17
C LEU A 33 -6.82 -3.05 2.48
N ARG A 34 -7.14 -3.08 3.78
CA ARG A 34 -8.52 -3.01 4.30
C ARG A 34 -8.62 -1.81 5.24
N ARG A 35 -9.63 -0.96 5.03
CA ARG A 35 -9.96 0.11 5.99
C ARG A 35 -10.98 -0.44 6.98
N ARG A 36 -10.73 -0.30 8.28
CA ARG A 36 -11.73 -0.59 9.31
C ARG A 36 -12.22 0.74 9.88
N PRO A 37 -13.44 1.18 9.55
CA PRO A 37 -14.06 2.29 10.26
C PRO A 37 -14.15 1.94 11.74
N ALA A 38 -13.83 2.88 12.63
CA ALA A 38 -13.93 2.69 14.08
C ALA A 38 -15.34 2.25 14.55
N SER A 39 -16.36 2.46 13.72
CA SER A 39 -17.77 2.12 13.95
C SER A 39 -18.21 0.76 13.40
N PHE A 40 -17.37 0.00 12.67
CA PHE A 40 -17.79 -1.24 12.02
C PHE A 40 -17.32 -2.48 12.81
N VAL A 41 -18.16 -2.91 13.75
CA VAL A 41 -18.11 -4.24 14.37
C VAL A 41 -19.09 -5.12 13.59
N GLY A 42 -18.64 -5.74 12.50
CA GLY A 42 -19.50 -6.49 11.57
C GLY A 42 -18.72 -7.55 10.81
N ALA A 43 -19.20 -8.78 10.89
CA ALA A 43 -18.51 -10.03 10.57
C ALA A 43 -18.41 -10.36 9.07
N ASP A 44 -17.75 -9.52 8.27
CA ASP A 44 -17.39 -9.86 6.90
C ASP A 44 -15.87 -9.93 6.75
N ASP A 45 -15.30 -11.06 7.17
CA ASP A 45 -13.84 -11.26 7.25
C ASP A 45 -13.14 -11.17 5.87
N VAL A 46 -13.90 -11.24 4.77
CA VAL A 46 -13.40 -11.26 3.39
C VAL A 46 -13.73 -9.97 2.61
N ALA A 47 -14.81 -9.26 2.92
CA ALA A 47 -15.43 -8.26 2.02
C ALA A 47 -14.76 -6.87 1.98
N GLY A 48 -13.65 -6.67 2.69
CA GLY A 48 -13.00 -5.35 2.81
C GLY A 48 -11.63 -5.22 2.17
N TRP A 49 -11.08 -6.30 1.58
CA TRP A 49 -9.72 -6.30 1.08
C TRP A 49 -9.63 -5.71 -0.33
N HIS A 50 -8.69 -4.80 -0.50
CA HIS A 50 -8.40 -4.19 -1.78
C HIS A 50 -6.96 -4.44 -2.15
N PHE A 51 -6.75 -5.05 -3.30
CA PHE A 51 -5.43 -5.26 -3.88
C PHE A 51 -4.88 -3.94 -4.43
N GLY A 52 -3.61 -3.68 -4.17
CA GLY A 52 -2.92 -2.51 -4.67
C GLY A 52 -1.41 -2.66 -4.69
N VAL A 53 -0.76 -1.60 -5.16
CA VAL A 53 0.69 -1.47 -5.18
C VAL A 53 1.06 -0.31 -4.27
N GLY A 54 1.87 -0.58 -3.25
CA GLY A 54 2.49 0.46 -2.42
C GLY A 54 3.81 0.91 -3.03
N ARG A 55 4.16 2.16 -2.82
CA ARG A 55 5.43 2.76 -3.22
C ARG A 55 6.00 3.56 -2.06
N TYR A 56 7.27 3.33 -1.77
CA TYR A 56 8.02 4.11 -0.79
C TYR A 56 8.56 5.39 -1.47
N HIS A 57 8.34 6.54 -0.85
CA HIS A 57 8.84 7.82 -1.33
C HIS A 57 9.34 8.68 -0.16
N GLY A 58 10.62 8.54 0.18
CA GLY A 58 11.21 9.22 1.33
C GLY A 58 10.48 8.80 2.61
N ASP A 59 9.79 9.76 3.23
CA ASP A 59 9.02 9.56 4.47
C ASP A 59 7.53 9.24 4.24
N GLU A 60 7.08 9.17 2.99
CA GLU A 60 5.70 8.81 2.64
C GLU A 60 5.61 7.40 2.02
N PHE A 61 4.57 6.67 2.40
CA PHE A 61 4.15 5.43 1.75
C PHE A 61 2.84 5.66 0.99
N ALA A 62 2.92 5.59 -0.34
CA ALA A 62 1.78 5.81 -1.23
C ALA A 62 1.22 4.48 -1.71
N TRP A 63 -0.05 4.21 -1.42
CA TRP A 63 -0.76 3.01 -1.87
C TRP A 63 -1.75 3.31 -3.00
N HIS A 64 -1.63 2.55 -4.09
CA HIS A 64 -2.43 2.66 -5.29
C HIS A 64 -3.30 1.41 -5.47
N ARG A 65 -4.62 1.56 -5.45
CA ARG A 65 -5.56 0.46 -5.67
C ARG A 65 -5.48 -0.04 -7.12
N LEU A 66 -5.35 -1.35 -7.32
CA LEU A 66 -5.30 -2.00 -8.65
C LEU A 66 -6.64 -1.92 -9.39
N THR A 67 -7.76 -2.02 -8.67
CA THR A 67 -9.11 -1.89 -9.23
C THR A 67 -9.54 -0.44 -9.46
N SER A 68 -8.74 0.56 -9.06
CA SER A 68 -9.09 1.96 -9.33
C SER A 68 -8.59 2.39 -10.70
N VAL A 69 -9.49 2.95 -11.49
CA VAL A 69 -9.15 3.59 -12.79
C VAL A 69 -8.38 4.90 -12.58
N ARG A 70 -8.40 5.48 -11.37
CA ARG A 70 -7.73 6.75 -11.05
C ARG A 70 -6.21 6.63 -11.11
N PHE A 71 -5.57 7.65 -11.67
CA PHE A 71 -4.10 7.72 -11.82
C PHE A 71 -3.36 8.15 -10.55
N GLY A 72 -4.07 8.52 -9.48
CA GLY A 72 -3.49 9.01 -8.22
C GLY A 72 -3.32 7.92 -7.15
N PRO A 73 -2.52 8.20 -6.09
CA PRO A 73 -2.49 7.36 -4.89
C PRO A 73 -3.87 7.36 -4.24
N THR A 74 -4.36 6.17 -3.91
CA THR A 74 -5.65 6.02 -3.21
C THR A 74 -5.51 6.34 -1.73
N LEU A 75 -4.32 6.11 -1.18
CA LEU A 75 -3.99 6.44 0.19
C LEU A 75 -2.52 6.84 0.27
N ARG A 76 -2.22 7.84 1.11
CA ARG A 76 -0.86 8.22 1.47
C ARG A 76 -0.75 8.08 2.98
N MET A 77 0.34 7.49 3.43
CA MET A 77 0.64 7.31 4.84
C MET A 77 1.98 7.99 5.13
N ASP A 78 1.99 8.92 6.07
CA ASP A 78 3.25 9.49 6.57
C ASP A 78 3.83 8.56 7.63
N ARG A 79 5.14 8.29 7.54
CA ARG A 79 5.84 7.44 8.50
C ARG A 79 5.70 7.94 9.95
N THR A 80 5.64 9.25 10.15
CA THR A 80 5.60 9.91 11.47
C THR A 80 4.25 9.75 12.16
N ASP A 81 3.17 9.65 11.39
CA ASP A 81 1.81 9.53 11.90
C ASP A 81 1.33 8.07 11.96
N LEU A 82 2.04 7.17 11.28
CA LEU A 82 1.69 5.76 11.20
C LEU A 82 2.16 5.02 12.45
N ARG A 83 1.20 4.44 13.19
CA ARG A 83 1.48 3.59 14.36
C ARG A 83 1.03 2.16 14.12
N ILE A 84 1.92 1.21 14.36
CA ILE A 84 1.57 -0.21 14.39
C ILE A 84 0.84 -0.48 15.70
N VAL A 85 -0.42 -0.88 15.60
CA VAL A 85 -1.27 -1.22 16.75
C VAL A 85 -1.19 -2.71 17.05
N ASP A 86 -1.17 -3.55 16.01
CA ASP A 86 -1.18 -5.01 16.15
C ASP A 86 -0.58 -5.70 14.92
N ARG A 87 -0.10 -6.93 15.10
CA ARG A 87 0.40 -7.79 14.03
C ARG A 87 -0.17 -9.19 14.22
N ARG A 88 -0.85 -9.70 13.18
CA ARG A 88 -1.43 -11.05 13.18
C ARG A 88 -1.11 -11.81 11.90
N ALA A 89 -1.23 -13.13 11.97
CA ALA A 89 -1.24 -13.98 10.78
C ALA A 89 -2.60 -13.84 10.05
N PRO A 90 -2.64 -14.00 8.71
CA PRO A 90 -3.91 -14.03 7.98
C PRO A 90 -4.77 -15.20 8.45
N GLY A 91 -6.07 -14.96 8.62
CA GLY A 91 -7.02 -16.03 8.93
C GLY A 91 -7.22 -16.97 7.73
N ALA A 92 -7.70 -18.20 7.99
CA ALA A 92 -7.91 -19.21 6.95
C ALA A 92 -8.81 -18.73 5.79
N VAL A 93 -9.83 -17.91 6.10
CA VAL A 93 -10.75 -17.35 5.10
C VAL A 93 -10.11 -16.15 4.37
N GLU A 94 -9.28 -15.38 5.04
CA GLU A 94 -8.56 -14.23 4.46
C GLU A 94 -7.48 -14.68 3.47
N THR A 95 -6.92 -15.88 3.63
CA THR A 95 -5.97 -16.48 2.68
C THR A 95 -6.55 -16.61 1.27
N TYR A 96 -7.87 -16.83 1.13
CA TYR A 96 -8.52 -16.83 -0.19
C TYR A 96 -8.52 -15.44 -0.85
N ALA A 97 -8.70 -14.39 -0.05
CA ALA A 97 -8.62 -13.02 -0.52
C ALA A 97 -7.19 -12.49 -0.63
N ILE A 98 -6.20 -13.15 -0.02
CA ILE A 98 -4.81 -12.68 0.00
C ILE A 98 -3.83 -13.87 -0.03
N PRO A 99 -3.72 -14.60 -1.16
CA PRO A 99 -3.01 -15.88 -1.24
C PRO A 99 -1.49 -15.80 -0.99
N HIS A 100 -0.92 -14.60 -0.89
CA HIS A 100 0.52 -14.39 -0.71
C HIS A 100 0.87 -13.53 0.51
N ALA A 101 -0.10 -13.11 1.32
CA ALA A 101 0.22 -12.39 2.54
C ALA A 101 0.66 -13.38 3.63
N SER A 102 1.76 -13.04 4.29
CA SER A 102 2.25 -13.78 5.46
C SER A 102 1.86 -13.11 6.77
N ALA A 103 1.63 -11.80 6.75
CA ALA A 103 1.26 -11.03 7.93
C ALA A 103 0.24 -9.94 7.58
N VAL A 104 -0.68 -9.72 8.51
CA VAL A 104 -1.62 -8.62 8.52
C VAL A 104 -1.20 -7.67 9.64
N LEU A 105 -0.81 -6.46 9.27
CA LEU A 105 -0.47 -5.38 10.18
C LEU A 105 -1.69 -4.48 10.38
N ARG A 106 -2.07 -4.23 11.63
CA ARG A 106 -3.06 -3.21 11.98
C ARG A 106 -2.32 -1.92 12.29
N LEU A 107 -2.65 -0.90 11.53
CA LEU A 107 -2.05 0.43 11.59
C LEU A 107 -3.10 1.47 11.96
N ARG A 108 -2.67 2.53 12.61
CA ARG A 108 -3.49 3.72 12.86
C ARG A 108 -2.79 4.95 12.32
N THR A 109 -3.52 5.76 11.56
CA THR A 109 -3.06 7.05 11.00
C THR A 109 -4.24 8.02 10.93
N HIS A 110 -4.04 9.28 11.30
CA HIS A 110 -5.05 10.33 11.28
C HIS A 110 -6.40 9.94 11.93
N GLY A 111 -6.37 9.05 12.94
CA GLY A 111 -7.56 8.52 13.60
C GLY A 111 -8.31 7.41 12.86
N GLU A 112 -7.83 6.99 11.69
CA GLU A 112 -8.35 5.83 10.95
C GLU A 112 -7.57 4.55 11.28
N ASP A 113 -8.29 3.45 11.49
CA ASP A 113 -7.72 2.12 11.60
C ASP A 113 -7.65 1.45 10.23
N LEU A 114 -6.45 0.99 9.88
CA LEU A 114 -6.11 0.38 8.61
C LEU A 114 -5.50 -0.99 8.86
N GLU A 115 -5.73 -1.92 7.96
CA GLU A 115 -5.07 -3.21 7.95
C GLU A 115 -4.34 -3.41 6.62
N LEU A 116 -3.06 -3.77 6.71
CA LEU A 116 -2.22 -4.07 5.56
C LEU A 116 -1.80 -5.54 5.60
N ALA A 117 -2.12 -6.27 4.54
CA ALA A 117 -1.64 -7.62 4.36
C ALA A 117 -0.49 -7.63 3.35
N MET A 118 0.66 -8.15 3.79
CA MET A 118 1.92 -8.10 3.03
C MET A 118 2.54 -9.49 2.96
N SER A 119 3.25 -9.75 1.86
CA SER A 119 4.13 -10.92 1.76
C SER A 119 5.40 -10.72 2.61
N PRO A 120 6.18 -11.78 2.90
CA PRO A 120 7.33 -11.67 3.80
C PRO A 120 8.38 -10.63 3.35
N GLY A 121 8.64 -10.56 2.05
CA GLY A 121 9.60 -9.61 1.48
C GLY A 121 9.12 -8.16 1.59
N VAL A 122 7.83 -7.93 1.32
CA VAL A 122 7.21 -6.59 1.43
C VAL A 122 7.12 -6.14 2.88
N LEU A 123 6.77 -7.04 3.79
CA LEU A 123 6.74 -6.77 5.23
C LEU A 123 8.11 -6.31 5.73
N THR A 124 9.16 -7.01 5.35
CA THR A 124 10.53 -6.68 5.77
C THR A 124 10.91 -5.29 5.27
N GLY A 125 10.66 -5.01 3.98
CA GLY A 125 10.91 -3.67 3.42
C GLY A 125 10.09 -2.57 4.10
N PHE A 126 8.82 -2.83 4.43
CA PHE A 126 7.96 -1.88 5.12
C PHE A 126 8.46 -1.58 6.54
N LEU A 127 8.85 -2.59 7.30
CA LEU A 127 9.40 -2.39 8.65
C LEU A 127 10.75 -1.67 8.59
N SER A 128 11.63 -2.06 7.67
CA SER A 128 12.90 -1.33 7.48
C SER A 128 12.70 0.12 7.09
N TRP A 129 11.70 0.44 6.27
CA TRP A 129 11.34 1.82 5.94
C TRP A 129 10.79 2.58 7.15
N LEU A 130 9.95 1.93 7.97
CA LEU A 130 9.39 2.50 9.19
C LEU A 130 10.48 2.77 10.25
N GLU A 131 11.49 1.90 10.33
CA GLU A 131 12.62 2.00 11.26
C GLU A 131 13.74 2.92 10.78
N ALA A 132 13.87 3.13 9.46
CA ALA A 132 14.84 4.08 8.92
C ALA A 132 14.56 5.47 9.49
N ALA A 133 15.48 6.01 10.30
CA ALA A 133 15.31 7.32 10.90
C ALA A 133 15.21 8.41 9.81
N PRO A 134 14.38 9.46 9.99
CA PRO A 134 14.33 10.57 9.04
C PRO A 134 15.71 11.24 8.94
N PRO A 135 16.22 11.48 7.72
CA PRO A 135 17.42 12.30 7.57
C PRO A 135 17.06 13.75 7.90
N GLY A 136 17.39 14.19 9.11
CA GLY A 136 17.36 15.60 9.49
C GLY A 136 16.21 16.02 10.42
N ARG A 137 16.23 15.55 11.67
CA ARG A 137 16.00 16.48 12.78
C ARG A 137 17.35 17.05 13.18
N THR A 138 17.85 18.01 12.41
CA THR A 138 18.91 18.89 12.90
C THR A 138 18.32 19.63 14.09
N THR A 139 18.62 19.11 15.28
CA THR A 139 18.59 19.83 16.55
C THR A 139 18.98 21.28 16.27
N GLY A 140 18.02 22.20 16.38
CA GLY A 140 18.33 23.62 16.40
C GLY A 140 19.31 23.83 17.54
N TYR A 141 20.59 24.00 17.22
CA TYR A 141 21.59 24.44 18.18
C TYR A 141 21.14 25.82 18.60
N ARG A 142 20.60 25.91 19.81
CA ARG A 142 20.25 27.16 20.47
C ARG A 142 21.52 28.01 20.54
N GLN A 143 21.67 28.90 19.58
CA GLN A 143 22.72 29.91 19.58
C GLN A 143 22.40 30.86 20.74
N ALA A 144 23.07 30.65 21.88
CA ALA A 144 23.09 31.60 22.96
C ALA A 144 23.87 32.82 22.46
N SER A 145 23.24 33.98 22.51
CA SER A 145 23.87 35.30 22.41
C SER A 145 23.25 36.17 23.48
#